data_AF-A0A1S8TVF1-F1
#
_entry.id   AF-A0A1S8TVF1-F1
#
_cell.length_a   1.000
_cell.length_b   1.000
_cell.length_c   1.000
_cell.angle_alpha   90.00
_cell.angle_beta   90.00
_cell.angle_gamma   90.00
#
_symmetry.space_group_name_H-M   'P 1'
#
loop_
_entity.id
_entity.type
_entity.pdbx_description
1 polymer ?
#
loop_
_entity_poly.entity_id
_entity_poly.type
_entity_poly.pdbx_seq_one_letter_code
_entity_poly.pdbx_strand_id
1 'polypeptide(L)'
;MTDIQIKVLKSLCEDDKSAIELCKELSIEPSQNNEGGYYNALNECIRYHTSEISNKVEIYYGKDTPVDKSMYTINDSGREYIEEFMRKEKEKHRTYVIGITGIVVAAVAVVVSIIISYLK
;
A
#
# COMPACT_ATOMS: atom_id res chain seq x y z
N MET A 1 6.55 8.16 -5.34
CA MET A 1 6.26 7.16 -4.28
C MET A 1 6.66 5.76 -4.72
N THR A 2 7.34 4.98 -3.87
CA THR A 2 7.70 3.56 -4.08
C THR A 2 6.66 2.60 -3.49
N ASP A 3 6.68 1.32 -3.87
CA ASP A 3 5.75 0.31 -3.35
C ASP A 3 5.83 0.18 -1.82
N ILE A 4 7.03 0.23 -1.25
CA ILE A 4 7.22 0.14 0.20
C ILE A 4 6.67 1.38 0.91
N GLN A 5 6.86 2.57 0.33
CA GLN A 5 6.28 3.82 0.86
C GLN A 5 4.75 3.76 0.83
N ILE A 6 4.16 3.23 -0.25
CA ILE A 6 2.71 3.03 -0.35
C ILE A 6 2.23 2.05 0.72
N LYS A 7 2.95 0.94 0.95
CA LYS A 7 2.59 -0.03 2.00
C LYS A 7 2.63 0.59 3.40
N VAL A 8 3.64 1.42 3.70
CA VAL A 8 3.68 2.18 4.97
C VAL A 8 2.44 3.08 5.10
N LEU A 9 2.10 3.85 4.07
CA LEU A 9 0.92 4.72 4.12
C LEU A 9 -0.40 3.93 4.26
N LYS A 10 -0.53 2.77 3.59
CA LYS A 10 -1.70 1.89 3.75
C LYS A 10 -1.81 1.40 5.19
N SER A 11 -0.71 0.92 5.75
CA SER A 11 -0.68 0.42 7.13
C SER A 11 -1.02 1.52 8.13
N LEU A 12 -0.45 2.73 7.98
CA LEU A 12 -0.73 3.87 8.86
C LEU A 12 -2.14 4.48 8.68
N CYS A 13 -2.81 4.20 7.56
CA CYS A 13 -4.19 4.63 7.37
C CYS A 13 -5.18 3.83 8.23
N GLU A 14 -4.82 2.59 8.58
CA GLU A 14 -5.64 1.70 9.42
C GLU A 14 -5.46 2.00 10.90
N ASP A 15 -4.21 2.18 11.34
CA ASP A 15 -3.87 2.49 12.73
C ASP A 15 -2.45 3.06 12.82
N ASP A 16 -2.21 3.89 13.82
CA ASP A 16 -0.89 4.44 14.14
C ASP A 16 0.03 3.32 14.61
N LYS A 17 1.30 3.34 14.18
CA LYS A 17 2.24 2.25 14.45
C LYS A 17 3.63 2.74 14.77
N SER A 18 4.32 2.00 15.63
CA SER A 18 5.74 2.21 15.90
C SER A 18 6.62 1.74 14.73
N ALA A 19 7.89 2.17 14.71
CA ALA A 19 8.86 1.66 13.74
C ALA A 19 8.98 0.13 13.80
N ILE A 20 8.93 -0.45 15.00
CA ILE A 20 9.00 -1.90 15.21
C ILE A 20 7.81 -2.61 14.54
N GLU A 21 6.60 -2.10 14.73
CA GLU A 21 5.38 -2.68 14.17
C GLU A 21 5.38 -2.59 12.65
N LEU A 22 5.71 -1.41 12.10
CA LEU A 22 5.82 -1.22 10.66
C LEU A 22 6.89 -2.13 10.04
N CYS A 23 8.07 -2.22 10.63
CA CYS A 23 9.13 -3.09 10.14
C CYS A 23 8.71 -4.57 10.17
N LYS A 24 8.06 -5.02 11.24
CA LYS A 24 7.58 -6.41 11.34
C LYS A 24 6.53 -6.71 10.29
N GLU A 25 5.54 -5.84 10.12
CA GLU A 25 4.49 -5.99 9.12
C GLU A 25 5.05 -6.01 7.69
N LEU A 26 6.06 -5.18 7.43
CA LEU A 26 6.69 -5.04 6.13
C LEU A 26 7.88 -5.99 5.92
N SER A 27 8.18 -6.85 6.88
CA SER A 27 9.34 -7.77 6.86
C SER A 27 10.68 -7.05 6.61
N ILE A 28 10.87 -5.89 7.24
CA ILE A 28 12.11 -5.11 7.23
C ILE A 28 12.94 -5.53 8.44
N GLU A 29 14.16 -6.01 8.18
CA GLU A 29 15.11 -6.38 9.25
C GLU A 29 15.67 -5.12 9.94
N PRO A 30 15.94 -5.18 11.26
CA PRO A 30 16.53 -4.06 11.98
C PRO A 30 17.97 -3.81 11.50
N SER A 31 18.38 -2.53 11.52
CA SER A 31 19.75 -2.13 11.23
C SER A 31 20.70 -2.74 12.27
N GLN A 32 21.84 -3.24 11.80
CA GLN A 32 22.87 -3.90 12.63
C GLN A 32 23.68 -2.90 13.49
N ASN A 33 23.46 -1.59 13.31
CA ASN A 33 24.18 -0.53 14.02
C ASN A 33 23.38 -0.12 15.29
N ASN A 34 24.07 -0.13 16.44
CA ASN A 34 23.48 -0.27 17.78
C ASN A 34 22.62 0.87 18.38
N GLU A 35 22.08 1.81 17.60
CA GLU A 35 21.09 2.76 18.12
C GLU A 35 19.96 3.00 17.10
N GLY A 36 18.71 2.72 17.49
CA GLY A 36 17.52 2.93 16.65
C GLY A 36 17.31 1.89 15.55
N GLY A 37 17.62 0.62 15.79
CA GLY A 37 17.70 -0.44 14.78
C GLY A 37 16.51 -0.50 13.81
N TYR A 38 15.27 -0.48 14.31
CA TYR A 38 14.07 -0.53 13.46
C TYR A 38 13.74 0.84 12.87
N TYR A 39 13.89 1.91 13.64
CA TYR A 39 13.70 3.29 13.19
C TYR A 39 14.59 3.62 11.99
N ASN A 40 15.89 3.31 12.08
CA ASN A 40 16.85 3.53 11.01
C ASN A 40 16.55 2.66 9.80
N ALA A 41 16.30 1.36 10.00
CA ALA A 41 15.97 0.46 8.90
C ALA A 41 14.70 0.91 8.14
N LEU A 42 13.66 1.32 8.86
CA LEU A 42 12.44 1.87 8.27
C LEU A 42 12.74 3.12 7.47
N ASN A 43 13.43 4.10 8.08
CA ASN A 43 13.72 5.39 7.46
C ASN A 43 14.65 5.28 6.27
N GLU A 44 15.60 4.34 6.27
CA GLU A 44 16.45 4.01 5.11
C GLU A 44 15.61 3.38 4.00
N CYS A 45 14.78 2.40 4.33
CA CYS A 45 13.95 1.68 3.36
C CYS A 45 12.97 2.62 2.64
N ILE A 46 12.33 3.52 3.39
CA ILE A 46 11.42 4.52 2.80
C ILE A 46 12.12 5.81 2.38
N ARG A 47 13.44 5.93 2.61
CA ARG A 47 14.24 7.14 2.36
C ARG A 47 13.60 8.40 2.91
N TYR A 48 13.05 8.30 4.14
CA TYR A 48 12.09 9.23 4.75
C TYR A 48 12.41 10.70 4.45
N HIS A 49 13.58 11.17 4.89
CA HIS A 49 14.02 12.57 4.81
C HIS A 49 14.14 13.15 3.39
N THR A 50 14.19 12.32 2.35
CA THR A 50 14.40 12.75 0.95
C THR A 50 13.22 12.45 0.04
N SER A 51 12.10 12.03 0.62
CA SER A 51 11.01 11.40 -0.11
C SER A 51 9.68 12.11 0.11
N GLU A 52 8.73 11.84 -0.77
CA GLU A 52 7.37 12.40 -0.68
C GLU A 52 6.62 11.91 0.58
N ILE A 53 7.05 10.80 1.20
CA ILE A 53 6.37 10.23 2.37
C ILE A 53 6.61 11.05 3.65
N SER A 54 7.71 11.81 3.77
CA SER A 54 7.95 12.64 4.96
C SER A 54 6.94 13.76 5.14
N ASN A 55 6.34 14.25 4.05
CA ASN A 55 5.28 15.25 4.10
C ASN A 55 3.90 14.63 4.38
N LYS A 56 3.82 13.31 4.53
CA LYS A 56 2.57 12.55 4.66
C LYS A 56 2.46 11.78 5.97
N VAL A 57 3.54 11.72 6.72
CA VAL A 57 3.66 10.97 7.97
C VAL A 57 4.31 11.87 8.99
N GLU A 58 3.76 11.88 10.20
CA GLU A 58 4.29 12.57 11.37
C GLU A 58 4.84 11.53 12.35
N ILE A 59 5.86 11.91 13.11
CA ILE A 59 6.47 11.04 14.12
C ILE A 59 6.32 11.70 15.48
N TYR A 60 5.61 11.01 16.38
CA TYR A 60 5.38 11.45 17.75
C TYR A 60 6.41 10.80 18.68
N TYR A 61 7.23 11.65 19.30
CA TYR A 61 8.24 11.23 20.27
C TYR A 61 7.73 11.51 21.69
N GLY A 62 7.49 10.46 22.47
CA GLY A 62 7.29 10.60 23.90
C GLY A 62 8.60 11.01 24.57
N LYS A 63 8.53 11.89 25.58
CA LYS A 63 9.68 12.19 26.44
C LYS A 63 10.18 10.86 27.05
N ASP A 64 11.46 10.56 26.88
CA ASP A 64 12.10 9.31 27.33
C ASP A 64 11.65 8.02 26.59
N THR A 65 10.95 8.14 25.46
CA THR A 65 10.59 6.99 24.62
C THR A 65 11.75 6.64 23.68
N PRO A 66 12.24 5.39 23.65
CA PRO A 66 13.22 4.95 22.66
C PRO A 66 12.70 5.23 21.25
N VAL A 67 13.58 5.67 20.33
CA VAL A 67 13.20 6.04 18.95
C VAL A 67 12.48 4.93 18.18
N ASP A 68 12.78 3.66 18.47
CA ASP A 68 12.11 2.50 17.86
C ASP A 68 10.64 2.36 18.31
N LYS A 69 10.29 2.97 19.45
CA LYS A 69 8.93 3.03 19.99
C LYS A 69 8.22 4.34 19.67
N SER A 70 8.85 5.24 18.91
CA SER A 70 8.17 6.44 18.40
C SER A 70 7.04 6.01 17.48
N MET A 71 5.90 6.68 17.62
CA MET A 71 4.70 6.38 16.84
C MET A 71 4.72 7.18 15.55
N TYR A 72 4.48 6.48 14.45
CA TYR A 72 4.25 7.07 13.14
C TYR A 72 2.74 7.19 12.94
N THR A 73 2.31 8.38 12.53
CA THR A 73 0.91 8.72 12.29
C THR A 73 0.79 9.32 10.91
N ILE A 74 -0.22 8.91 10.15
CA ILE A 74 -0.48 9.52 8.85
C ILE A 74 -1.18 10.87 9.04
N ASN A 75 -0.71 11.91 8.36
CA ASN A 75 -1.38 13.21 8.38
C ASN A 75 -2.51 13.26 7.32
N ASP A 76 -3.29 14.34 7.31
CA ASP A 76 -4.41 14.51 6.39
C ASP A 76 -3.99 14.40 4.92
N SER A 77 -2.85 14.98 4.54
CA SER A 77 -2.32 14.88 3.17
C SER A 77 -1.89 13.46 2.79
N GLY A 78 -1.42 12.67 3.76
CA GLY A 78 -1.13 11.26 3.58
C GLY A 78 -2.40 10.44 3.40
N ARG A 79 -3.42 10.73 4.22
CA ARG A 79 -4.73 10.05 4.18
C ARG A 79 -5.45 10.31 2.86
N GLU A 80 -5.57 11.57 2.45
CA GLU A 80 -6.18 11.93 1.16
C GLU A 80 -5.46 11.25 -0.01
N TYR A 81 -4.13 11.24 0.01
CA TYR A 81 -3.33 10.59 -1.02
C TYR A 81 -3.62 9.10 -1.12
N ILE A 82 -3.63 8.38 0.02
CA ILE A 82 -3.81 6.93 -0.02
C ILE A 82 -5.26 6.54 -0.32
N GLU A 83 -6.24 7.33 0.11
CA GLU A 83 -7.65 7.14 -0.25
C GLU A 83 -7.86 7.32 -1.76
N GLU A 84 -7.28 8.36 -2.36
CA GLU A 84 -7.35 8.56 -3.81
C GLU A 84 -6.63 7.44 -4.56
N PHE A 85 -5.46 7.01 -4.08
CA PHE A 85 -4.72 5.90 -4.65
C PHE A 85 -5.54 4.60 -4.65
N MET A 86 -6.13 4.25 -3.50
CA MET A 86 -6.98 3.07 -3.35
C MET A 86 -8.25 3.15 -4.19
N ARG A 87 -8.84 4.34 -4.35
CA ARG A 87 -9.98 4.56 -5.26
C ARG A 87 -9.60 4.27 -6.70
N LYS A 88 -8.46 4.81 -7.18
CA LYS A 88 -7.96 4.57 -8.55
C LYS A 88 -7.63 3.10 -8.81
N GLU A 89 -7.03 2.40 -7.83
CA GLU A 89 -6.77 0.95 -7.94
C GLU A 89 -8.08 0.15 -8.10
N LYS A 90 -9.10 0.48 -7.30
CA LYS A 90 -10.42 -0.16 -7.39
C LYS A 90 -11.10 0.10 -8.73
N GLU A 91 -11.06 1.33 -9.23
CA GLU A 91 -11.62 1.70 -10.54
C GLU A 91 -10.95 0.95 -11.69
N LYS A 92 -9.61 0.86 -11.67
CA LYS A 92 -8.84 0.10 -12.65
C LYS A 92 -9.21 -1.38 -12.62
N HIS A 93 -9.30 -1.97 -11.43
CA HIS A 93 -9.67 -3.38 -11.28
C HIS A 93 -11.10 -3.66 -11.77
N ARG A 94 -12.06 -2.80 -11.40
CA ARG A 94 -13.45 -2.91 -11.86
C ARG A 94 -13.55 -2.85 -13.39
N THR A 95 -12.82 -1.93 -14.01
CA THR A 95 -12.80 -1.78 -15.48
C THR A 95 -12.26 -3.05 -16.16
N TYR A 96 -11.20 -3.62 -15.61
CA TYR A 96 -10.61 -4.86 -16.10
C TYR A 96 -11.56 -6.06 -15.98
N VAL A 97 -12.22 -6.22 -14.83
CA VAL A 97 -13.20 -7.31 -14.59
C VAL A 97 -14.38 -7.23 -15.55
N ILE A 98 -14.94 -6.03 -15.76
CA ILE A 98 -16.03 -5.81 -16.72
C ILE A 98 -15.58 -6.15 -18.15
N GLY A 99 -14.38 -5.71 -18.54
CA GLY A 99 -13.81 -6.00 -19.86
C GLY A 99 -13.66 -7.50 -20.13
N ILE A 100 -13.08 -8.25 -19.19
CA ILE A 100 -12.93 -9.71 -19.33
C ILE A 100 -14.29 -10.40 -19.40
N THR A 101 -15.22 -10.03 -18.51
CA THR A 101 -16.55 -10.66 -18.48
C THR A 101 -17.29 -10.45 -19.80
N GLY A 102 -17.18 -9.25 -20.39
CA GLY A 102 -17.75 -8.96 -21.71
C GLY A 102 -17.17 -9.83 -22.82
N ILE A 103 -15.85 -10.05 -22.83
CA ILE A 103 -15.18 -10.92 -23.82
C ILE A 103 -15.65 -12.38 -23.67
N VAL A 104 -15.75 -12.88 -22.45
CA VAL A 104 -16.19 -14.26 -22.18
C VAL A 104 -17.63 -14.48 -22.65
N VAL A 105 -18.55 -13.56 -22.34
CA VAL A 105 -19.96 -13.66 -22.78
C VAL A 105 -20.06 -13.63 -24.31
N ALA A 106 -19.31 -12.76 -24.98
CA ALA A 106 -19.28 -12.71 -26.44
C ALA A 106 -18.75 -14.01 -27.06
N ALA A 107 -17.66 -14.58 -26.51
CA ALA A 107 -17.11 -15.84 -26.99
C ALA A 107 -18.09 -17.00 -26.83
N VAL A 108 -18.79 -17.09 -25.69
CA VAL A 108 -19.82 -18.11 -25.45
C VAL A 108 -20.98 -17.95 -26.43
N ALA A 109 -21.46 -16.73 -26.66
CA ALA A 109 -22.55 -16.48 -27.61
C ALA A 109 -22.18 -16.92 -29.05
N VAL A 110 -20.94 -16.68 -29.47
CA VAL A 110 -20.43 -17.14 -30.78
C VAL A 110 -20.42 -18.67 -30.85
N VAL A 111 -19.89 -19.34 -29.83
CA VAL A 111 -19.84 -20.82 -29.79
C VAL A 111 -21.24 -21.42 -29.83
N VAL A 112 -22.18 -20.89 -29.04
CA VAL A 112 -23.58 -21.35 -29.04
C VAL A 112 -24.23 -21.14 -30.41
N SER A 113 -23.98 -20.00 -31.06
CA SER A 113 -24.52 -19.70 -32.40
C SER A 113 -23.99 -20.66 -33.48
N ILE A 114 -22.72 -21.03 -33.38
CA ILE A 114 -22.10 -22.04 -34.27
C ILE A 114 -22.78 -23.39 -34.05
N ILE A 115 -22.91 -23.86 -32.80
CA ILE A 115 -23.52 -25.16 -32.49
C ILE A 115 -24.97 -25.24 -33.00
N ILE A 116 -25.78 -24.20 -32.77
CA ILE A 116 -27.16 -24.14 -33.26
C ILE A 116 -27.22 -24.20 -34.79
N SER A 117 -26.27 -23.56 -35.47
CA SER A 117 -26.21 -23.56 -36.94
C SER A 117 -25.85 -24.94 -37.52
N TYR A 118 -25.06 -25.74 -36.80
CA TYR A 118 -24.71 -27.11 -37.21
C TYR A 118 -25.81 -28.15 -36.89
N LEU A 119 -26.74 -27.84 -35.99
CA LEU A 119 -27.85 -28.72 -35.61
C LEU A 119 -29.12 -28.52 -36.46
N LYS A 120 -29.15 -27.51 -37.34
CA LYS A 120 -30.20 -27.26 -38.32
C LYS A 120 -29.83 -27.85 -39.68
#